data_AF-A0A4Q9QX13-F1
#
_entry.id   AF-A0A4Q9QX13-F1
#
_cell.length_a   1.000
_cell.length_b   1.000
_cell.length_c   1.000
_cell.angle_alpha   90.00
_cell.angle_beta   90.00
_cell.angle_gamma   90.00
#
_symmetry.space_group_name_H-M   'P 1'
#
loop_
_entity.id
_entity.type
_entity.pdbx_description
1 polymer ?
#
loop_
_entity_poly.entity_id
_entity_poly.type
_entity_poly.pdbx_seq_one_letter_code
_entity_poly.pdbx_strand_id
1 'polypeptide(L)' 'MAYGEPAYTHDRIVPGIKLRGLWLQQAGFQVNEKIRIRVMQGCLVITAE' A
#
# COMPACT_ATOMS: atom_id res chain seq x y z
N MET A 1 16.86 27.53 13.22
CA MET A 1 16.83 26.16 12.66
C MET A 1 15.56 25.49 13.14
N ALA A 2 14.51 25.52 12.33
CA ALA A 2 13.32 24.70 12.50
C ALA A 2 13.15 23.98 11.17
N TYR A 3 13.35 22.66 11.16
CA TYR A 3 13.11 21.83 9.99
C TYR A 3 11.59 21.81 9.81
N GLY A 4 11.10 22.49 8.77
CA GLY A 4 9.67 22.50 8.46
C GLY A 4 9.19 21.06 8.27
N GLU A 5 8.24 20.63 9.11
CA GLU A 5 7.57 19.36 8.92
C GLU A 5 6.83 19.37 7.57
N PRO A 6 6.88 18.30 6.76
CA PRO A 6 6.11 18.27 5.53
C PRO A 6 4.62 18.30 5.85
N ALA A 7 3.87 19.11 5.11
CA ALA A 7 2.46 19.40 5.32
C ALA A 7 1.57 18.14 5.27
N TYR A 8 1.35 17.51 6.43
CA TYR A 8 0.40 16.41 6.63
C TYR A 8 -1.05 16.92 6.69
N THR A 9 -1.59 17.46 5.60
CA THR A 9 -3.00 17.94 5.64
C THR A 9 -3.88 17.58 4.45
N HIS A 10 -3.37 16.90 3.41
CA HIS A 10 -4.21 16.49 2.26
C HIS A 10 -4.45 14.98 2.14
N ASP A 11 -3.62 14.14 2.76
CA ASP A 11 -3.73 12.67 2.66
C ASP A 11 -4.83 12.05 3.54
N ARG A 12 -5.42 12.81 4.46
CA ARG A 12 -6.47 12.28 5.36
C ARG A 12 -7.81 12.03 4.67
N ILE A 13 -7.99 12.53 3.45
CA ILE A 13 -9.25 12.43 2.70
C ILE A 13 -9.27 11.17 1.82
N VAL A 14 -8.10 10.61 1.48
CA VAL A 14 -7.99 9.46 0.59
C VAL A 14 -7.82 8.16 1.39
N PRO A 15 -8.67 7.14 1.18
CA PRO A 15 -8.49 5.86 1.85
C PRO A 15 -7.20 5.17 1.38
N GLY A 16 -6.38 4.72 2.33
CA GLY A 16 -5.11 4.05 2.07
C GLY A 16 -4.96 2.76 2.87
N ILE A 17 -4.30 1.77 2.27
CA ILE A 17 -3.97 0.48 2.91
C ILE A 17 -2.45 0.35 2.98
N LYS A 18 -1.92 0.17 4.19
CA LYS A 18 -0.48 -0.03 4.45
C LYS A 18 -0.25 -1.45 4.95
N LEU A 19 0.27 -2.31 4.09
CA LEU A 19 0.64 -3.69 4.45
C LEU A 19 2.14 -3.76 4.75
N ARG A 20 2.52 -4.45 5.83
CA ARG A 20 3.92 -4.65 6.24
C ARG A 20 4.12 -6.02 6.88
N GLY A 21 5.31 -6.57 6.71
CA GLY A 21 5.78 -7.79 7.37
C GLY A 21 6.35 -8.83 6.41
N LEU A 22 7.11 -9.77 6.96
CA LEU A 22 7.71 -10.89 6.21
C LEU A 22 6.67 -11.80 5.55
N TRP A 23 5.44 -11.82 6.07
CA TRP A 23 4.33 -12.58 5.49
C TRP A 23 4.01 -12.17 4.05
N LEU A 24 4.30 -10.92 3.65
CA LEU A 24 4.13 -10.47 2.27
C LEU A 24 5.06 -11.22 1.32
N GLN A 25 6.34 -11.37 1.71
CA GLN A 25 7.31 -12.16 0.93
C GLN A 25 6.92 -13.64 0.89
N GLN A 26 6.44 -14.19 2.02
CA GLN A 26 5.95 -15.57 2.09
C GLN A 26 4.72 -15.80 1.20
N ALA A 27 3.89 -14.77 1.03
CA ALA A 27 2.75 -14.76 0.11
C ALA A 27 3.15 -14.48 -1.36
N GLY A 28 4.45 -14.34 -1.66
CA GLY A 28 4.97 -14.13 -3.01
C GLY A 28 5.19 -12.67 -3.41
N PHE A 29 4.87 -11.69 -2.56
CA PHE A 29 5.08 -10.27 -2.85
C PHE A 29 6.53 -9.87 -2.59
N GLN A 30 7.32 -9.81 -3.67
CA GLN A 30 8.72 -9.34 -3.64
C GLN A 30 8.85 -7.86 -3.98
N VAL A 31 10.01 -7.28 -3.67
CA VAL A 31 10.34 -5.91 -4.10
C VAL A 31 10.50 -5.89 -5.61
N ASN A 32 9.90 -4.89 -6.27
CA ASN A 32 9.85 -4.75 -7.74
C ASN A 32 9.06 -5.85 -8.47
N GLU A 33 8.28 -6.67 -7.74
CA GLU A 33 7.41 -7.66 -8.35
C GLU A 33 6.18 -7.00 -8.99
N LYS A 34 5.72 -7.55 -10.11
CA LYS A 34 4.45 -7.11 -10.69
C LYS A 34 3.32 -7.59 -9.80
N ILE A 35 2.33 -6.73 -9.62
CA ILE A 35 1.12 -7.10 -8.90
C ILE A 35 -0.08 -6.92 -9.79
N ARG A 36 -1.06 -7.79 -9.59
CA ARG A 36 -2.38 -7.65 -10.16
C ARG A 36 -3.35 -7.18 -9.09
N ILE A 37 -4.06 -6.11 -9.41
CA ILE A 37 -5.11 -5.56 -8.56
C ILE A 37 -6.45 -5.76 -9.26
N ARG A 38 -7.41 -6.35 -8.56
CA ARG A 38 -8.81 -6.46 -8.99
C ARG A 38 -9.70 -5.80 -7.96
N VAL A 39 -10.59 -4.93 -8.43
CA VAL A 39 -11.57 -4.22 -7.59
C VAL A 39 -12.95 -4.78 -7.90
N MET A 40 -13.64 -5.20 -6.85
CA MET A 40 -15.04 -5.63 -6.89
C MET A 40 -15.81 -4.84 -5.84
N GLN A 41 -17.15 -4.82 -5.93
CA GLN A 41 -17.97 -4.16 -4.92
C GLN A 41 -17.65 -4.72 -3.52
N GLY A 42 -17.09 -3.86 -2.65
CA GLY A 42 -16.71 -4.24 -1.28
C GLY A 42 -15.47 -5.15 -1.15
N CYS A 43 -14.73 -5.43 -2.22
CA CYS A 43 -13.57 -6.32 -2.17
C CYS A 43 -12.41 -5.82 -3.04
N LEU A 44 -11.20 -5.87 -2.47
CA LEU A 44 -9.95 -5.62 -3.16
C LEU A 44 -9.12 -6.91 -3.14
N VAL A 45 -8.86 -7.47 -4.32
CA VAL A 45 -8.01 -8.67 -4.46
C VAL A 45 -6.66 -8.22 -5.02
N ILE A 46 -5.61 -8.52 -4.27
CA ILE A 46 -4.23 -8.22 -4.63
C ILE A 46 -3.48 -9.55 -4.74
N THR A 47 -2.83 -9.81 -5.87
CA THR A 47 -2.01 -11.01 -6.08
C THR A 47 -0.64 -10.62 -6.64
N ALA A 48 0.40 -11.33 -6.23
CA ALA A 48 1.69 -11.33 -6.92
C ALA A 48 1.54 -12.04 -8.27
N GLU A 49 2.32 -11.63 -9.27
CA GLU A 49 2.43 -12.33 -10.57
C GLU A 49 3.70 -13.18 -10.65
#